data_AF-A0AA37F958-F1
#
_entry.id   AF-A0AA37F958-F1
#
_cell.length_a   1.000
_cell.length_b   1.000
_cell.length_c   1.000
_cell.angle_alpha   90.00
_cell.angle_beta   90.00
_cell.angle_gamma   90.00
#
_symmetry.space_group_name_H-M   'P 1'
#
loop_
_entity.id
_entity.type
_entity.pdbx_description
1 polymer ?
#
loop_
_entity_poly.entity_id
_entity_poly.type
_entity_poly.pdbx_seq_one_letter_code
_entity_poly.pdbx_strand_id
1 'polypeptide(L)'
;MSEVPGVYGEALRQLTICNACRYCEGFCAVWDAIEFRHTLRLEEIPYIANLCHDCRDCYYACPFNEPLHEYRLNIPRVLGQSRLRSYRESVWPPSMVRLIDHPWAFALSSLAIAVVAAVAYALLTGRHLFSASPLTYYVPPVLFRAISITLYSYTIAMWAVQGYRFSRSAESLGKASPRSYLTALRDALTHRYFRGGGVGCRVPGERSRYMRAVFHPLFFFGFLLALASISLYPDLDHVTVAVYGAASIMMLVGSAGLISMDAIDTVAMRSAEVKGFDLPFAVALLLAGLTGTLFTLLQGTPYHGLTFLVHDAIIAAVFVIAPYSKFLHPVYRLISLAKFHEESLLGR
;
A
#
# COMPACT_ATOMS: atom_id res chain seq x y z
N MET A 1 -8.02 6.34 35.98
CA MET A 1 -7.62 6.18 34.58
C MET A 1 -6.14 5.82 34.56
N SER A 2 -5.84 4.55 34.86
CA SER A 2 -4.49 4.00 34.80
C SER A 2 -4.00 4.01 33.35
N GLU A 3 -2.76 4.44 33.15
CA GLU A 3 -2.03 4.45 31.89
C GLU A 3 -2.36 3.20 31.05
N VAL A 4 -2.86 3.40 29.83
CA VAL A 4 -2.84 2.32 28.83
C VAL A 4 -1.53 2.52 28.07
N PRO A 5 -0.43 1.81 28.43
CA PRO A 5 0.88 2.10 27.89
C PRO A 5 0.93 1.51 26.48
N GLY A 6 1.04 2.39 25.48
CA GLY A 6 1.28 2.00 24.10
C GLY A 6 0.33 2.65 23.10
N VAL A 7 0.68 2.53 21.81
CA VAL A 7 0.00 3.24 20.72
C VAL A 7 -1.51 3.02 20.66
N TYR A 8 -2.01 1.81 20.99
CA TYR A 8 -3.46 1.57 21.02
C TYR A 8 -4.16 2.28 22.16
N GLY A 9 -3.51 2.40 23.33
CA GLY A 9 -4.04 3.17 24.45
C GLY A 9 -4.12 4.65 24.12
N GLU A 10 -3.08 5.18 23.48
CA GLU A 10 -3.07 6.57 23.04
C GLU A 10 -4.10 6.83 21.93
N ALA A 11 -4.26 5.90 20.98
CA ALA A 11 -5.30 5.97 19.96
C ALA A 11 -6.69 5.98 20.60
N LEU A 12 -6.93 5.11 21.59
CA LEU A 12 -8.18 5.03 22.32
C LEU A 12 -8.48 6.34 23.05
N ARG A 13 -7.49 6.93 23.74
CA ARG A 13 -7.62 8.23 24.40
C ARG A 13 -8.02 9.32 23.42
N GLN A 14 -7.28 9.46 22.32
CA GLN A 14 -7.55 10.50 21.33
C GLN A 14 -8.89 10.32 20.62
N LEU A 15 -9.25 9.09 20.24
CA LEU A 15 -10.55 8.80 19.62
C LEU A 15 -11.71 9.03 20.59
N THR A 16 -11.53 8.79 21.88
CA THR A 16 -12.55 9.10 22.91
C THR A 16 -12.81 10.60 23.00
N ILE A 17 -11.75 11.42 22.99
CA ILE A 17 -11.87 12.89 22.96
C ILE A 17 -12.50 13.35 21.63
N CYS A 18 -12.09 12.75 20.51
CA CYS A 18 -12.64 13.05 19.19
C CYS A 18 -14.15 12.75 19.16
N ASN A 19 -14.57 11.60 19.68
CA ASN A 19 -15.98 11.18 19.76
C ASN A 19 -16.82 12.11 20.65
N ALA A 20 -16.25 12.62 21.75
CA ALA A 20 -16.91 13.60 22.60
C ALA A 20 -17.06 14.98 21.93
N CYS A 21 -16.05 15.42 21.16
CA CYS A 21 -16.02 16.73 20.54
C CYS A 21 -16.86 16.82 19.25
N ARG A 22 -16.91 15.75 18.45
CA ARG A 22 -17.64 15.65 17.17
C ARG A 22 -17.31 16.67 16.08
N TYR A 23 -16.31 17.52 16.27
CA TYR A 23 -15.92 18.54 15.29
C TYR A 23 -15.43 17.96 13.95
N CYS A 24 -14.92 16.72 13.95
CA CYS A 24 -14.42 16.04 12.75
C CYS A 24 -15.52 15.30 11.95
N GLU A 25 -16.78 15.37 12.39
CA GLU A 25 -17.94 14.85 11.68
C GLU A 25 -18.03 15.46 10.26
N GLY A 26 -18.22 14.63 9.24
CA GLY A 26 -18.23 15.05 7.83
C GLY A 26 -16.85 15.35 7.21
N PHE A 27 -15.76 15.40 7.98
CA PHE A 27 -14.40 15.51 7.42
C PHE A 27 -13.78 14.14 7.15
N CYS A 28 -14.01 13.18 8.04
CA CYS A 28 -13.32 11.90 8.05
C CYS A 28 -14.30 10.75 7.85
N ALA A 29 -14.09 9.91 6.83
CA ALA A 29 -14.91 8.71 6.63
C ALA A 29 -14.74 7.62 7.72
N VAL A 30 -13.77 7.78 8.63
CA VAL A 30 -13.66 6.92 9.81
C VAL A 30 -14.65 7.35 10.89
N TRP A 31 -15.17 8.57 10.82
CA TRP A 31 -16.13 9.10 11.77
C TRP A 31 -17.39 8.24 11.84
N ASP A 32 -17.93 7.86 10.67
CA ASP A 32 -19.08 6.96 10.53
C ASP A 32 -18.90 5.64 11.30
N ALA A 33 -17.66 5.19 11.52
CA ALA A 33 -17.36 3.95 12.23
C ALA A 33 -17.25 4.12 13.76
N ILE A 34 -17.19 5.35 14.26
CA ILE A 34 -17.05 5.63 15.70
C ILE A 34 -18.20 6.44 16.30
N GLU A 35 -19.01 7.12 15.49
CA GLU A 35 -20.06 8.03 15.98
C GLU A 35 -21.20 7.33 16.75
N PHE A 36 -21.47 6.05 16.43
CA PHE A 36 -22.48 5.23 17.10
C PHE A 36 -21.95 4.51 18.34
N ARG A 37 -20.63 4.58 18.59
CA ARG A 37 -20.01 3.90 19.73
C ARG A 37 -20.03 4.80 20.96
N HIS A 38 -20.87 4.45 21.93
CA HIS A 38 -20.90 5.14 23.23
C HIS A 38 -19.56 5.01 23.99
N THR A 39 -18.94 3.83 23.93
CA THR A 39 -17.66 3.52 24.57
C THR A 39 -16.77 2.78 23.57
N LEU A 40 -15.64 3.39 23.21
CA LEU A 40 -14.63 2.74 22.40
C LEU A 40 -13.83 1.75 23.23
N ARG A 41 -13.46 0.61 22.64
CA ARG A 41 -12.65 -0.43 23.29
C ARG A 41 -11.29 -0.58 22.61
N LEU A 42 -10.29 -0.99 23.38
CA LEU A 42 -8.91 -1.11 22.90
C LEU A 42 -8.77 -2.09 21.71
N GLU A 43 -9.55 -3.16 21.71
CA GLU A 43 -9.61 -4.18 20.66
C GLU A 43 -10.14 -3.69 19.31
N GLU A 44 -10.80 -2.53 19.28
CA GLU A 44 -11.40 -1.96 18.06
C GLU A 44 -10.39 -1.07 17.30
N ILE A 45 -9.30 -0.68 17.96
CA ILE A 45 -8.29 0.23 17.41
C ILE A 45 -7.63 -0.31 16.14
N PRO A 46 -7.21 -1.58 16.03
CA PRO A 46 -6.63 -2.10 14.79
C PRO A 46 -7.58 -2.01 13.60
N TYR A 47 -8.88 -2.24 13.84
CA TYR A 47 -9.93 -2.12 12.84
C TYR A 47 -10.09 -0.67 12.37
N ILE A 48 -10.27 0.27 13.31
CA ILE A 48 -10.44 1.71 13.05
C ILE A 48 -9.20 2.27 12.33
N ALA A 49 -8.01 1.88 12.75
CA ALA A 49 -6.74 2.31 12.14
C ALA A 49 -6.62 1.91 10.65
N ASN A 50 -7.19 0.77 10.27
CA ASN A 50 -7.20 0.28 8.88
C ASN A 50 -8.38 0.82 8.04
N LEU A 51 -9.41 1.42 8.66
CA LEU A 51 -10.40 2.25 7.96
C LEU A 51 -9.84 3.62 7.56
N CYS A 52 -8.94 4.18 8.40
CA CYS A 52 -8.25 5.43 8.10
C CYS A 52 -7.41 5.29 6.82
N HIS A 53 -7.53 6.25 5.92
CA HIS A 53 -6.73 6.34 4.69
C HIS A 53 -5.72 7.49 4.71
N ASP A 54 -5.50 8.09 5.89
CA ASP A 54 -4.50 9.15 6.12
C ASP A 54 -4.73 10.39 5.23
N CYS A 55 -5.96 10.91 5.19
CA CYS A 55 -6.28 12.19 4.50
C CYS A 55 -5.85 13.43 5.26
N ARG A 56 -5.84 13.35 6.60
CA ARG A 56 -5.41 14.39 7.53
C ARG A 56 -6.28 15.64 7.65
N ASP A 57 -7.43 15.70 7.00
CA ASP A 57 -8.40 16.80 7.19
C ASP A 57 -8.76 17.01 8.67
N CYS A 58 -8.94 15.90 9.40
CA CYS A 58 -9.23 15.93 10.82
C CYS A 58 -8.15 16.67 11.63
N TYR A 59 -6.88 16.61 11.23
CA TYR A 59 -5.79 17.30 11.93
C TYR A 59 -5.87 18.82 11.74
N TYR A 60 -6.16 19.28 10.52
CA TYR A 60 -6.27 20.73 10.22
C TYR A 60 -7.52 21.36 10.78
N ALA A 61 -8.62 20.59 10.84
CA ALA A 61 -9.86 21.06 11.42
C ALA A 61 -9.80 21.08 12.95
N CYS A 62 -8.98 20.24 13.58
CA CYS A 62 -9.02 20.04 15.02
C CYS A 62 -8.51 21.27 15.81
N PRO A 63 -9.34 21.87 16.69
CA PRO A 63 -8.91 22.96 17.57
C PRO A 63 -8.01 22.48 18.73
N PHE A 64 -7.95 21.16 18.95
CA PHE A 64 -7.23 20.52 20.05
C PHE A 64 -5.95 19.82 19.61
N ASN A 65 -5.43 20.17 18.43
CA ASN A 65 -4.24 19.53 17.87
C ASN A 65 -2.97 19.91 18.64
N GLU A 66 -1.96 19.05 18.52
CA GLU A 66 -0.62 19.39 18.97
C GLU A 66 0.06 20.43 18.04
N PRO A 67 1.09 21.16 18.51
CA PRO A 67 1.61 21.22 19.88
C PRO A 67 0.88 22.24 20.77
N LEU A 68 -0.15 22.91 20.25
CA LEU A 68 -0.71 24.12 20.87
C LEU A 68 -1.70 23.82 21.99
N HIS A 69 -2.40 22.68 21.94
CA HIS A 69 -3.41 22.31 22.92
C HIS A 69 -2.94 21.20 23.87
N GLU A 70 -3.37 21.25 25.14
CA GLU A 70 -2.99 20.29 26.19
C GLU A 70 -3.38 18.83 25.89
N TYR A 71 -4.50 18.63 25.17
CA TYR A 71 -4.95 17.30 24.73
C TYR A 71 -4.03 16.64 23.70
N ARG A 72 -3.19 17.44 23.01
CA ARG A 72 -2.19 16.99 22.04
C ARG A 72 -2.74 15.98 21.02
N LEU A 73 -3.88 16.30 20.39
CA LEU A 73 -4.50 15.39 19.43
C LEU A 73 -3.72 15.35 18.11
N ASN A 74 -3.50 14.14 17.60
CA ASN A 74 -2.95 13.87 16.29
C ASN A 74 -3.44 12.51 15.78
N ILE A 75 -4.69 12.49 15.30
CA ILE A 75 -5.37 11.30 14.79
C ILE A 75 -4.60 10.62 13.64
N PRO A 76 -4.10 11.35 12.63
CA PRO A 76 -3.32 10.72 11.55
C PRO A 76 -2.08 9.97 12.06
N ARG A 77 -1.30 10.58 12.96
CA ARG A 77 -0.09 9.96 13.51
C ARG A 77 -0.43 8.72 14.31
N VAL A 78 -1.36 8.83 15.27
CA VAL A 78 -1.65 7.72 16.20
C VAL A 78 -2.32 6.54 15.48
N LEU A 79 -3.20 6.79 14.51
CA LEU A 79 -3.79 5.73 13.68
C LEU A 79 -2.78 5.14 12.70
N GLY A 80 -1.85 5.93 12.16
CA GLY A 80 -0.74 5.43 11.34
C GLY A 80 0.15 4.47 12.12
N GLN A 81 0.53 4.82 13.34
CA GLN A 81 1.33 3.95 14.22
C GLN A 81 0.53 2.71 14.65
N SER A 82 -0.77 2.86 14.95
CA SER A 82 -1.66 1.75 15.28
C SER A 82 -1.79 0.75 14.13
N ARG A 83 -1.83 1.25 12.89
CA ARG A 83 -1.84 0.42 11.69
C ARG A 83 -0.55 -0.37 11.53
N LEU A 84 0.60 0.29 11.66
CA LEU A 84 1.91 -0.38 11.59
C LEU A 84 2.04 -1.46 12.68
N ARG A 85 1.57 -1.17 13.89
CA ARG A 85 1.49 -2.19 14.95
C ARG A 85 0.60 -3.37 14.55
N SER A 86 -0.56 -3.13 13.94
CA SER A 86 -1.45 -4.22 13.49
C SER A 86 -0.79 -5.10 12.43
N TYR A 87 0.08 -4.51 11.58
CA TYR A 87 0.87 -5.27 10.63
C TYR A 87 1.85 -6.17 11.34
N ARG A 88 2.66 -5.64 12.28
CA ARG A 88 3.61 -6.42 13.09
C ARG A 88 2.97 -7.60 13.81
N GLU A 89 1.82 -7.38 14.44
CA GLU A 89 1.09 -8.43 15.19
C GLU A 89 0.55 -9.54 14.28
N SER A 90 0.24 -9.19 13.03
CA SER A 90 -0.34 -10.09 12.04
C SER A 90 0.69 -10.72 11.10
N VAL A 91 1.98 -10.34 11.20
CA VAL A 91 3.07 -10.93 10.42
C VAL A 91 3.10 -12.44 10.57
N TRP A 92 3.35 -13.11 9.46
CA TRP A 92 3.68 -14.52 9.42
C TRP A 92 4.89 -14.76 8.51
N PRO A 93 5.77 -15.70 8.85
CA PRO A 93 5.92 -16.27 10.19
C PRO A 93 6.34 -15.19 11.20
N PRO A 94 6.00 -15.30 12.51
CA PRO A 94 6.27 -14.24 13.48
C PRO A 94 7.74 -13.80 13.57
N SER A 95 8.67 -14.69 13.26
CA SER A 95 10.12 -14.39 13.19
C SER A 95 10.49 -13.34 12.15
N MET A 96 9.65 -13.12 11.12
CA MET A 96 9.88 -12.17 10.04
C MET A 96 9.43 -10.74 10.36
N VAL A 97 9.00 -10.46 11.60
CA VAL A 97 8.66 -9.08 12.03
C VAL A 97 9.82 -8.09 11.79
N ARG A 98 11.07 -8.55 11.86
CA ARG A 98 12.27 -7.73 11.57
C ARG A 98 12.28 -7.15 10.16
N LEU A 99 11.63 -7.81 9.19
CA LEU A 99 11.52 -7.31 7.82
C LEU A 99 10.65 -6.04 7.77
N ILE A 100 9.64 -5.95 8.64
CA ILE A 100 8.82 -4.74 8.84
C ILE A 100 9.60 -3.66 9.59
N ASP A 101 10.42 -4.05 10.58
CA ASP A 101 11.20 -3.10 11.39
C ASP A 101 12.41 -2.52 10.65
N HIS A 102 12.93 -3.22 9.64
CA HIS A 102 14.05 -2.79 8.79
C HIS A 102 13.69 -2.80 7.29
N PRO A 103 12.68 -2.02 6.88
CA PRO A 103 12.08 -2.13 5.56
C PRO A 103 13.05 -1.71 4.44
N TRP A 104 13.94 -0.74 4.69
CA TRP A 104 15.01 -0.36 3.75
C TRP A 104 16.05 -1.45 3.56
N ALA A 105 16.55 -2.05 4.65
CA ALA A 105 17.53 -3.13 4.57
C ALA A 105 16.94 -4.32 3.81
N PHE A 106 15.68 -4.66 4.05
CA PHE A 106 15.00 -5.72 3.34
C PHE A 106 14.77 -5.40 1.84
N ALA A 107 14.33 -4.17 1.51
CA ALA A 107 14.15 -3.74 0.13
C ALA A 107 15.47 -3.75 -0.67
N LEU A 108 16.53 -3.17 -0.11
CA LEU A 108 17.84 -3.09 -0.76
C LEU A 108 18.49 -4.45 -0.91
N SER A 109 18.42 -5.31 0.11
CA SER A 109 18.95 -6.68 0.01
C SER A 109 18.17 -7.52 -1.00
N SER A 110 16.84 -7.42 -1.04
CA SER A 110 16.01 -8.12 -2.04
C SER A 110 16.33 -7.67 -3.45
N LEU A 111 16.49 -6.36 -3.67
CA LEU A 111 16.89 -5.81 -4.97
C LEU A 111 18.30 -6.27 -5.37
N ALA A 112 19.26 -6.20 -4.45
CA ALA A 112 20.63 -6.63 -4.71
C ALA A 112 20.68 -8.12 -5.08
N ILE A 113 19.97 -8.98 -4.34
CA ILE A 113 19.88 -10.42 -4.63
C ILE A 113 19.25 -10.65 -6.01
N ALA A 114 18.15 -9.97 -6.33
CA ALA A 114 17.48 -10.13 -7.62
C ALA A 114 18.37 -9.71 -8.80
N VAL A 115 19.08 -8.58 -8.67
CA VAL A 115 20.02 -8.11 -9.69
C VAL A 115 21.20 -9.06 -9.85
N VAL A 116 21.81 -9.50 -8.73
CA VAL A 116 22.91 -10.47 -8.77
C VAL A 116 22.46 -11.78 -9.40
N ALA A 117 21.27 -12.28 -9.07
CA ALA A 117 20.71 -13.49 -9.67
C ALA A 117 20.49 -13.33 -11.18
N ALA A 118 19.93 -12.21 -11.64
CA ALA A 118 19.71 -11.94 -13.06
C ALA A 118 21.03 -11.85 -13.84
N VAL A 119 22.04 -11.16 -13.30
CA VAL A 119 23.37 -11.06 -13.91
C VAL A 119 24.09 -12.40 -13.91
N ALA A 120 24.11 -13.12 -12.78
CA ALA A 120 24.71 -14.44 -12.70
C ALA A 120 24.07 -15.42 -13.70
N TYR A 121 22.74 -15.39 -13.80
CA TYR A 121 22.02 -16.18 -14.79
C TYR A 121 22.44 -15.86 -16.22
N ALA A 122 22.51 -14.58 -16.59
CA ALA A 122 22.95 -14.16 -17.92
C ALA A 122 24.38 -14.64 -18.22
N LEU A 123 25.32 -14.48 -17.28
CA LEU A 123 26.71 -14.91 -17.45
C LEU A 123 26.84 -16.44 -17.57
N LEU A 124 26.18 -17.19 -16.68
CA LEU A 124 26.24 -18.66 -16.66
C LEU A 124 25.60 -19.30 -17.89
N THR A 125 24.67 -18.60 -18.55
CA THR A 125 23.99 -19.06 -19.77
C THR A 125 24.55 -18.44 -21.05
N GLY A 126 25.65 -17.69 -20.96
CA GLY A 126 26.33 -17.10 -22.12
C GLY A 126 25.51 -16.01 -22.82
N ARG A 127 24.65 -15.30 -22.10
CA ARG A 127 23.76 -14.26 -22.65
C ARG A 127 24.44 -12.91 -22.73
N HIS A 128 24.46 -12.32 -23.92
CA HIS A 128 24.98 -10.98 -24.13
C HIS A 128 23.97 -9.94 -23.64
N LEU A 129 24.35 -9.15 -22.62
CA LEU A 129 23.49 -8.12 -22.02
C LEU A 129 23.10 -7.00 -22.99
N PHE A 130 23.99 -6.67 -23.92
CA PHE A 130 23.77 -5.64 -24.94
C PHE A 130 23.55 -6.31 -26.31
N SER A 131 22.31 -6.70 -26.59
CA SER A 131 21.95 -7.25 -27.90
C SER A 131 20.48 -6.98 -28.23
N ALA A 132 20.17 -6.87 -29.52
CA ALA A 132 18.81 -6.75 -30.03
C ALA A 132 18.07 -8.11 -30.13
N SER A 133 18.52 -9.11 -29.36
CA SER A 133 17.93 -10.46 -29.37
C SER A 133 16.49 -10.45 -28.83
N PRO A 134 15.63 -11.39 -29.26
CA PRO A 134 14.29 -11.55 -28.70
C PRO A 134 14.31 -11.74 -27.18
N LEU A 135 13.26 -11.32 -26.46
CA LEU A 135 13.20 -11.45 -25.00
C LEU A 135 13.32 -12.91 -24.50
N THR A 136 12.89 -13.87 -25.32
CA THR A 136 13.02 -15.31 -25.04
C THR A 136 14.47 -15.80 -25.01
N TYR A 137 15.40 -15.07 -25.63
CA TYR A 137 16.84 -15.27 -25.45
C TYR A 137 17.27 -14.94 -24.02
N TYR A 138 16.66 -13.92 -23.39
CA TYR A 138 17.04 -13.42 -22.07
C TYR A 138 16.36 -14.12 -20.90
N VAL A 139 15.14 -14.62 -21.06
CA VAL A 139 14.46 -15.50 -20.11
C VAL A 139 13.54 -16.45 -20.90
N PRO A 140 13.72 -17.78 -20.84
CA PRO A 140 12.83 -18.69 -21.55
C PRO A 140 11.39 -18.63 -21.01
N PRO A 141 10.35 -18.81 -21.85
CA PRO A 141 8.94 -18.76 -21.43
C PRO A 141 8.59 -19.65 -20.24
N VAL A 142 9.16 -20.86 -20.20
CA VAL A 142 8.92 -21.80 -19.09
C VAL A 142 9.46 -21.25 -17.78
N LEU A 143 10.67 -20.67 -17.81
CA LEU A 143 11.31 -20.09 -16.63
C LEU A 143 10.57 -18.84 -16.16
N PHE A 144 10.22 -17.94 -17.07
CA PHE A 144 9.46 -16.73 -16.76
C PHE A 144 8.15 -17.09 -16.04
N ARG A 145 7.34 -17.97 -16.65
CA ARG A 145 6.07 -18.42 -16.05
C ARG A 145 6.26 -19.07 -14.68
N ALA A 146 7.28 -19.93 -14.52
CA ALA A 146 7.55 -20.57 -13.24
C ALA A 146 7.88 -19.56 -12.14
N ILE A 147 8.75 -18.58 -12.43
CA ILE A 147 9.11 -17.51 -11.49
C ILE A 147 7.88 -16.65 -11.17
N SER A 148 7.13 -16.19 -12.18
CA SER A 148 5.94 -15.35 -11.99
C SER A 148 4.89 -16.06 -11.13
N ILE A 149 4.53 -17.30 -11.46
CA ILE A 149 3.55 -18.09 -10.67
C ILE A 149 4.03 -18.27 -9.24
N THR A 150 5.33 -18.55 -9.03
CA THR A 150 5.90 -18.73 -7.69
C THR A 150 5.79 -17.44 -6.88
N LEU A 151 6.20 -16.30 -7.44
CA LEU A 151 6.15 -15.00 -6.76
C LEU A 151 4.71 -14.56 -6.49
N TYR A 152 3.79 -14.75 -7.45
CA TYR A 152 2.39 -14.34 -7.29
C TYR A 152 1.67 -15.22 -6.27
N SER A 153 1.87 -16.53 -6.33
CA SER A 153 1.30 -17.47 -5.35
C SER A 153 1.86 -17.23 -3.95
N TYR A 154 3.15 -16.94 -3.83
CA TYR A 154 3.77 -16.50 -2.58
C TYR A 154 3.07 -15.27 -2.01
N THR A 155 2.92 -14.19 -2.80
CA THR A 155 2.29 -12.96 -2.31
C THR A 155 0.83 -13.20 -1.90
N ILE A 156 0.06 -13.93 -2.70
CA ILE A 156 -1.34 -14.26 -2.40
C ILE A 156 -1.45 -15.12 -1.13
N ALA A 157 -0.61 -16.14 -0.98
CA ALA A 157 -0.60 -17.02 0.20
C ALA A 157 -0.26 -16.23 1.47
N MET A 158 0.76 -15.37 1.40
CA MET A 158 1.17 -14.53 2.53
C MET A 158 0.08 -13.52 2.91
N TRP A 159 -0.57 -12.91 1.92
CA TRP A 159 -1.73 -12.04 2.13
C TRP A 159 -2.90 -12.78 2.77
N ALA A 160 -3.20 -13.99 2.32
CA ALA A 160 -4.28 -14.81 2.90
C ALA A 160 -3.98 -15.16 4.36
N VAL A 161 -2.76 -15.60 4.67
CA VAL A 161 -2.35 -15.95 6.05
C VAL A 161 -2.38 -14.73 6.97
N GLN A 162 -1.75 -13.63 6.56
CA GLN A 162 -1.68 -12.41 7.38
C GLN A 162 -3.06 -11.74 7.51
N GLY A 163 -3.87 -11.73 6.45
CA GLY A 163 -5.25 -11.27 6.48
C GLY A 163 -6.14 -12.12 7.40
N TYR A 164 -5.95 -13.44 7.40
CA TYR A 164 -6.63 -14.32 8.35
C TYR A 164 -6.24 -13.99 9.80
N ARG A 165 -4.94 -13.84 10.08
CA ARG A 165 -4.45 -13.43 11.42
C ARG A 165 -5.01 -12.09 11.87
N PHE A 166 -5.05 -11.10 10.98
CA PHE A 166 -5.68 -9.80 11.25
C PHE A 166 -7.18 -9.91 11.50
N SER A 167 -7.91 -10.72 10.71
CA SER A 167 -9.35 -10.90 10.92
C SER A 167 -9.67 -11.57 12.26
N ARG A 168 -8.80 -12.48 12.73
CA ARG A 168 -8.83 -13.09 14.07
C ARG A 168 -8.57 -12.08 15.18
N SER A 169 -7.66 -11.12 15.02
CA SER A 169 -7.43 -10.07 16.03
C SER A 169 -8.61 -9.09 16.15
N ALA A 170 -9.44 -8.99 15.10
CA ALA A 170 -10.63 -8.17 15.04
C ALA A 170 -11.93 -8.99 15.24
N GLU A 171 -11.87 -10.18 15.85
CA GLU A 171 -13.02 -11.09 16.00
C GLU A 171 -14.15 -10.50 16.84
N SER A 172 -13.84 -9.62 17.80
CA SER A 172 -14.84 -8.94 18.64
C SER A 172 -15.83 -8.06 17.86
N LEU A 173 -15.52 -7.73 16.60
CA LEU A 173 -16.39 -6.98 15.69
C LEU A 173 -17.31 -7.87 14.85
N GLY A 174 -17.30 -9.19 15.05
CA GLY A 174 -18.11 -10.14 14.28
C GLY A 174 -17.56 -10.45 12.88
N LYS A 175 -18.25 -11.34 12.16
CA LYS A 175 -17.87 -11.75 10.80
C LYS A 175 -18.62 -10.90 9.77
N ALA A 176 -17.96 -10.52 8.68
CA ALA A 176 -18.59 -9.81 7.57
C ALA A 176 -19.20 -10.80 6.56
N SER A 177 -20.39 -10.49 6.05
CA SER A 177 -21.06 -11.27 5.02
C SER A 177 -20.40 -11.09 3.64
N PRO A 178 -20.60 -12.02 2.68
CA PRO A 178 -20.09 -11.87 1.31
C PRO A 178 -20.58 -10.59 0.63
N ARG A 179 -21.80 -10.12 0.94
CA ARG A 179 -22.35 -8.86 0.44
C ARG A 179 -21.52 -7.67 0.92
N SER A 180 -21.13 -7.65 2.19
CA SER A 180 -20.30 -6.59 2.77
C SER A 180 -18.90 -6.55 2.15
N TYR A 181 -18.32 -7.71 1.84
CA TYR A 181 -17.07 -7.78 1.06
C TYR A 181 -17.21 -7.24 -0.36
N LEU A 182 -18.32 -7.50 -1.04
CA LEU A 182 -18.56 -6.98 -2.39
C LEU A 182 -18.69 -5.45 -2.38
N THR A 183 -19.41 -4.89 -1.41
CA THR A 183 -19.50 -3.43 -1.23
C THR A 183 -18.14 -2.83 -0.90
N ALA A 184 -17.38 -3.45 0.00
CA ALA A 184 -16.03 -3.02 0.35
C ALA A 184 -15.09 -3.02 -0.86
N LEU A 185 -15.17 -4.06 -1.71
CA LEU A 185 -14.40 -4.14 -2.95
C LEU A 185 -14.79 -3.02 -3.93
N ARG A 186 -16.09 -2.75 -4.10
CA ARG A 186 -16.57 -1.63 -4.93
C ARG A 186 -16.03 -0.30 -4.42
N ASP A 187 -16.10 -0.05 -3.11
CA ASP A 187 -15.60 1.18 -2.51
C ASP A 187 -14.08 1.34 -2.66
N ALA A 188 -13.32 0.24 -2.54
CA ALA A 188 -11.89 0.22 -2.76
C ALA A 188 -11.52 0.53 -4.22
N LEU A 189 -12.17 -0.14 -5.20
CA LEU A 189 -11.90 0.06 -6.62
C LEU A 189 -12.30 1.47 -7.11
N THR A 190 -13.42 1.98 -6.62
CA THR A 190 -13.88 3.35 -6.96
C THR A 190 -13.16 4.44 -6.17
N HIS A 191 -12.27 4.06 -5.24
CA HIS A 191 -11.56 4.98 -4.35
C HIS A 191 -12.52 5.95 -3.63
N ARG A 192 -13.72 5.48 -3.27
CA ARG A 192 -14.81 6.28 -2.70
C ARG A 192 -14.32 7.20 -1.58
N TYR A 193 -13.51 6.64 -0.69
CA TYR A 193 -13.05 7.31 0.52
C TYR A 193 -11.94 8.36 0.29
N PHE A 194 -11.32 8.43 -0.89
CA PHE A 194 -10.38 9.52 -1.19
C PHE A 194 -11.06 10.86 -1.47
N ARG A 195 -12.39 10.85 -1.52
CA ARG A 195 -13.23 12.05 -1.56
C ARG A 195 -13.57 12.59 -0.15
N GLY A 196 -12.99 12.01 0.91
CA GLY A 196 -13.22 12.42 2.31
C GLY A 196 -14.60 12.05 2.83
N GLY A 197 -15.03 12.71 3.92
CA GLY A 197 -16.40 12.62 4.47
C GLY A 197 -17.45 13.46 3.72
N GLY A 198 -17.13 13.95 2.51
CA GLY A 198 -18.03 14.75 1.67
C GLY A 198 -17.35 15.96 1.02
N VAL A 199 -16.36 16.56 1.68
CA VAL A 199 -15.71 17.82 1.24
C VAL A 199 -14.38 17.66 0.48
N GLY A 200 -13.92 16.42 0.27
CA GLY A 200 -12.60 16.12 -0.29
C GLY A 200 -11.49 16.08 0.76
N CYS A 201 -10.37 15.44 0.42
CA CYS A 201 -9.20 15.31 1.29
C CYS A 201 -8.15 16.39 1.00
N ARG A 202 -8.00 17.37 1.89
CA ARG A 202 -7.08 18.50 1.73
C ARG A 202 -5.71 18.22 2.33
N VAL A 203 -4.66 18.55 1.58
CA VAL A 203 -3.29 18.75 2.08
C VAL A 203 -3.08 20.26 2.27
N PRO A 204 -2.32 20.75 3.28
CA PRO A 204 -2.07 22.17 3.50
C PRO A 204 -1.29 22.78 2.35
N GLY A 205 -1.66 24.00 1.98
CA GLY A 205 -1.02 24.73 0.89
C GLY A 205 -1.49 24.30 -0.51
N GLU A 206 -2.30 23.25 -0.64
CA GLU A 206 -2.83 22.82 -1.94
C GLU A 206 -4.14 23.51 -2.31
N ARG A 207 -4.22 23.98 -3.57
CA ARG A 207 -5.46 24.45 -4.19
C ARG A 207 -6.37 23.28 -4.64
N SER A 208 -5.84 22.05 -4.73
CA SER A 208 -6.54 20.89 -5.29
C SER A 208 -6.90 19.84 -4.23
N ARG A 209 -8.20 19.56 -4.07
CA ARG A 209 -8.78 18.64 -3.07
C ARG A 209 -8.61 17.15 -3.40
N TYR A 210 -7.84 16.82 -4.44
CA TYR A 210 -7.96 15.52 -5.13
C TYR A 210 -6.63 14.89 -5.56
N MET A 211 -5.46 15.37 -5.11
CA MET A 211 -4.17 14.83 -5.57
C MET A 211 -4.01 13.32 -5.29
N ARG A 212 -4.38 12.87 -4.09
CA ARG A 212 -4.42 11.42 -3.78
C ARG A 212 -5.49 10.69 -4.60
N ALA A 213 -6.63 11.33 -4.87
CA ALA A 213 -7.69 10.81 -5.74
C ALA A 213 -7.32 10.78 -7.23
N VAL A 214 -6.17 11.33 -7.62
CA VAL A 214 -5.60 11.25 -8.97
C VAL A 214 -4.42 10.28 -8.99
N PHE A 215 -3.40 10.51 -8.16
CA PHE A 215 -2.15 9.75 -8.24
C PHE A 215 -2.27 8.31 -7.78
N HIS A 216 -3.09 8.03 -6.76
CA HIS A 216 -3.25 6.65 -6.31
C HIS A 216 -4.05 5.80 -7.30
N PRO A 217 -5.17 6.25 -7.91
CA PRO A 217 -5.78 5.52 -9.02
C PRO A 217 -4.84 5.33 -10.22
N LEU A 218 -4.05 6.35 -10.61
CA LEU A 218 -3.05 6.20 -11.67
C LEU A 218 -2.06 5.09 -11.35
N PHE A 219 -1.50 5.11 -10.14
CA PHE A 219 -0.63 4.05 -9.65
C PHE A 219 -1.32 2.68 -9.65
N PHE A 220 -2.50 2.58 -9.04
CA PHE A 220 -3.22 1.33 -8.82
C PHE A 220 -3.64 0.67 -10.14
N PHE A 221 -4.29 1.42 -11.03
CA PHE A 221 -4.70 0.89 -12.33
C PHE A 221 -3.52 0.66 -13.26
N GLY A 222 -2.47 1.48 -13.18
CA GLY A 222 -1.21 1.23 -13.88
C GLY A 222 -0.59 -0.10 -13.44
N PHE A 223 -0.54 -0.39 -12.14
CA PHE A 223 -0.02 -1.65 -11.63
C PHE A 223 -0.83 -2.86 -12.11
N LEU A 224 -2.16 -2.80 -12.01
CA LEU A 224 -3.02 -3.89 -12.47
C LEU A 224 -2.90 -4.14 -13.98
N LEU A 225 -2.84 -3.06 -14.76
CA LEU A 225 -2.73 -3.16 -16.22
C LEU A 225 -1.36 -3.69 -16.64
N ALA A 226 -0.27 -3.25 -16.00
CA ALA A 226 1.07 -3.77 -16.23
C ALA A 226 1.14 -5.26 -15.91
N LEU A 227 0.60 -5.67 -14.75
CA LEU A 227 0.53 -7.07 -14.33
C LEU A 227 -0.28 -7.94 -15.32
N ALA A 228 -1.44 -7.44 -15.77
CA ALA A 228 -2.28 -8.17 -16.73
C ALA A 228 -1.60 -8.31 -18.09
N SER A 229 -0.99 -7.25 -18.62
CA SER A 229 -0.33 -7.27 -19.92
C SER A 229 0.91 -8.16 -19.94
N ILE A 230 1.78 -8.07 -18.92
CA ILE A 230 3.01 -8.90 -18.89
C ILE A 230 2.73 -10.38 -18.68
N SER A 231 1.56 -10.72 -18.12
CA SER A 231 1.13 -12.11 -17.97
C SER A 231 0.96 -12.85 -19.31
N LEU A 232 0.92 -12.13 -20.44
CA LEU A 232 0.88 -12.70 -21.79
C LEU A 232 2.26 -13.08 -22.35
N TYR A 233 3.34 -12.89 -21.58
CA TYR A 233 4.68 -13.30 -21.98
C TYR A 233 4.74 -14.79 -22.39
N PRO A 234 5.38 -15.14 -23.53
CA PRO A 234 6.23 -14.30 -24.37
C PRO A 234 5.51 -13.59 -25.52
N ASP A 235 4.20 -13.80 -25.67
CA ASP A 235 3.39 -13.33 -26.80
C ASP A 235 3.00 -11.85 -26.65
N LEU A 236 4.02 -11.01 -26.45
CA LEU A 236 3.88 -9.57 -26.30
C LEU A 236 3.81 -8.91 -27.69
N ASP A 237 2.63 -8.91 -28.28
CA ASP A 237 2.38 -8.16 -29.52
C ASP A 237 2.50 -6.64 -29.30
N HIS A 238 2.47 -5.87 -30.40
CA HIS A 238 2.65 -4.42 -30.33
C HIS A 238 1.59 -3.74 -29.45
N VAL A 239 0.37 -4.27 -29.42
CA VAL A 239 -0.72 -3.74 -28.59
C VAL A 239 -0.40 -3.99 -27.11
N THR A 240 -0.01 -5.21 -26.75
CA THR A 240 0.33 -5.60 -25.39
C THR A 240 1.52 -4.79 -24.86
N VAL A 241 2.56 -4.59 -25.66
CA VAL A 241 3.71 -3.74 -25.29
C VAL A 241 3.28 -2.28 -25.10
N ALA A 242 2.44 -1.74 -25.98
CA ALA A 242 1.94 -0.37 -25.83
C ALA A 242 1.09 -0.19 -24.56
N VAL A 243 0.22 -1.16 -24.25
CA VAL A 243 -0.57 -1.18 -23.01
C VAL A 243 0.36 -1.28 -21.79
N TYR A 244 1.38 -2.13 -21.84
CA TYR A 244 2.37 -2.26 -20.78
C TYR A 244 3.17 -0.95 -20.54
N GLY A 245 3.56 -0.27 -21.62
CA GLY A 245 4.26 1.00 -21.56
C GLY A 245 3.39 2.11 -20.96
N ALA A 246 2.14 2.24 -21.40
CA ALA A 246 1.18 3.17 -20.83
C ALA A 246 0.94 2.89 -19.33
N ALA A 247 0.77 1.63 -18.96
CA ALA A 247 0.61 1.19 -17.58
C ALA A 247 1.85 1.54 -16.71
N SER A 248 3.06 1.34 -17.25
CA SER A 248 4.32 1.70 -16.58
C SER A 248 4.45 3.20 -16.35
N ILE A 249 4.04 4.02 -17.31
CA ILE A 249 4.00 5.49 -17.18
C ILE A 249 2.99 5.91 -16.11
N MET A 250 1.79 5.30 -16.10
CA MET A 250 0.78 5.57 -15.06
C MET A 250 1.32 5.23 -13.66
N MET A 251 2.01 4.10 -13.50
CA MET A 251 2.68 3.74 -12.25
C MET A 251 3.79 4.73 -11.87
N LEU A 252 4.62 5.14 -12.83
CA LEU A 252 5.71 6.09 -12.62
C LEU A 252 5.17 7.43 -12.09
N VAL A 253 4.21 8.02 -12.82
CA VAL A 253 3.58 9.30 -12.46
C VAL A 253 2.83 9.19 -11.14
N GLY A 254 2.04 8.12 -10.95
CA GLY A 254 1.30 7.89 -9.71
C GLY A 254 2.20 7.75 -8.50
N SER A 255 3.27 6.97 -8.60
CA SER A 255 4.22 6.76 -7.49
C SER A 255 5.02 8.03 -7.20
N ALA A 256 5.50 8.72 -8.23
CA ALA A 256 6.23 9.99 -8.08
C ALA A 256 5.35 11.04 -7.39
N GLY A 257 4.10 11.17 -7.82
CA GLY A 257 3.13 12.08 -7.20
C GLY A 257 2.90 11.78 -5.73
N LEU A 258 2.65 10.50 -5.37
CA LEU A 258 2.44 10.10 -3.98
C LEU A 258 3.68 10.31 -3.09
N ILE A 259 4.89 10.04 -3.59
CA ILE A 259 6.15 10.30 -2.86
C ILE A 259 6.35 11.80 -2.66
N SER A 260 6.07 12.60 -3.69
CA SER A 260 6.21 14.06 -3.64
C SER A 260 5.26 14.66 -2.61
N MET A 261 4.01 14.17 -2.55
CA MET A 261 3.05 14.56 -1.51
C MET A 261 3.59 14.27 -0.10
N ASP A 262 4.15 13.08 0.14
CA ASP A 262 4.68 12.71 1.46
C ASP A 262 5.94 13.50 1.86
N ALA A 263 6.70 13.99 0.88
CA ALA A 263 7.87 14.83 1.09
C ALA A 263 7.51 16.27 1.47
N ILE A 264 6.41 16.81 0.92
CA ILE A 264 5.90 18.16 1.23
C ILE A 264 5.16 18.19 2.57
N ASP A 265 4.71 17.03 3.05
CA ASP A 265 4.00 16.88 4.31
C ASP A 265 4.84 17.22 5.55
N THR A 266 4.35 18.17 6.36
CA THR A 266 5.04 18.63 7.57
C THR A 266 5.25 17.50 8.59
N VAL A 267 6.40 17.53 9.25
CA VAL A 267 6.90 16.48 10.17
C VAL A 267 5.94 16.20 11.34
N ALA A 268 5.13 17.18 11.74
CA ALA A 268 4.23 17.04 12.89
C ALA A 268 3.12 15.98 12.68
N MET A 269 2.74 15.66 11.45
CA MET A 269 1.45 14.97 11.19
C MET A 269 1.58 13.46 11.03
N ARG A 270 2.81 12.96 10.82
CA ARG A 270 3.10 11.54 10.68
C ARG A 270 4.34 11.18 11.48
N SER A 271 4.34 10.00 12.07
CA SER A 271 5.54 9.50 12.72
C SER A 271 6.61 9.15 11.68
N ALA A 272 7.87 9.43 12.01
CA ALA A 272 9.03 9.08 11.20
C ALA A 272 9.07 7.56 10.92
N GLU A 273 8.64 6.76 11.89
CA GLU A 273 8.51 5.31 11.78
C GLU A 273 7.59 4.87 10.62
N VAL A 274 6.39 5.45 10.52
CA VAL A 274 5.43 5.09 9.46
C VAL A 274 5.92 5.58 8.11
N LYS A 275 6.55 6.76 8.03
CA LYS A 275 7.19 7.25 6.80
C LYS A 275 8.31 6.28 6.35
N GLY A 276 9.16 5.85 7.29
CA GLY A 276 10.24 4.89 7.04
C GLY A 276 9.76 3.51 6.57
N PHE A 277 8.60 3.07 7.05
CA PHE A 277 7.94 1.83 6.58
C PHE A 277 7.35 1.94 5.17
N ASP A 278 6.73 3.07 4.85
CA ASP A 278 6.01 3.25 3.58
C ASP A 278 6.96 3.46 2.38
N LEU A 279 8.04 4.20 2.59
CA LEU A 279 8.88 4.73 1.52
C LEU A 279 9.62 3.67 0.68
N PRO A 280 10.23 2.61 1.25
CA PRO A 280 11.01 1.64 0.48
C PRO A 280 10.20 0.97 -0.64
N PHE A 281 8.95 0.59 -0.33
CA PHE A 281 8.07 -0.04 -1.30
C PHE A 281 7.58 0.94 -2.36
N ALA A 282 7.27 2.19 -1.98
CA ALA A 282 6.91 3.23 -2.94
C ALA A 282 8.05 3.52 -3.93
N VAL A 283 9.30 3.55 -3.45
CA VAL A 283 10.49 3.71 -4.30
C VAL A 283 10.70 2.50 -5.21
N ALA A 284 10.52 1.27 -4.71
CA ALA A 284 10.61 0.07 -5.56
C ALA A 284 9.58 0.09 -6.71
N LEU A 285 8.36 0.54 -6.45
CA LEU A 285 7.32 0.71 -7.46
C LEU A 285 7.59 1.86 -8.44
N LEU A 286 8.19 2.96 -7.96
CA LEU A 286 8.65 4.06 -8.82
C LEU A 286 9.72 3.56 -9.80
N LEU A 287 10.69 2.79 -9.31
CA LEU A 287 11.74 2.17 -10.12
C LEU A 287 11.16 1.15 -11.11
N ALA A 288 10.16 0.37 -10.69
CA ALA A 288 9.44 -0.53 -11.59
C ALA A 288 8.76 0.25 -12.73
N GLY A 289 8.02 1.32 -12.43
CA GLY A 289 7.41 2.17 -13.46
C GLY A 289 8.44 2.82 -14.40
N LEU A 290 9.56 3.30 -13.86
CA LEU A 290 10.65 3.89 -14.65
C LEU A 290 11.27 2.85 -15.60
N THR A 291 11.69 1.72 -15.06
CA THR A 291 12.36 0.67 -15.85
C THR A 291 11.42 -0.02 -16.83
N GLY A 292 10.13 -0.16 -16.50
CA GLY A 292 9.10 -0.66 -17.42
C GLY A 292 8.87 0.30 -18.59
N THR A 293 8.87 1.61 -18.32
CA THR A 293 8.81 2.64 -19.37
C THR A 293 10.04 2.56 -20.28
N LEU A 294 11.24 2.50 -19.70
CA LEU A 294 12.49 2.37 -20.45
C LEU A 294 12.56 1.07 -21.28
N PHE A 295 12.07 -0.04 -20.73
CA PHE A 295 11.94 -1.31 -21.43
C PHE A 295 11.14 -1.15 -22.73
N THR A 296 9.98 -0.49 -22.67
CA THR A 296 9.15 -0.26 -23.87
C THR A 296 9.77 0.73 -24.85
N LEU A 297 10.40 1.81 -24.37
CA LEU A 297 10.99 2.85 -25.22
C LEU A 297 12.26 2.39 -25.94
N LEU A 298 12.99 1.43 -25.37
CA LEU A 298 14.26 0.93 -25.91
C LEU A 298 14.08 -0.33 -26.76
N GLN A 299 12.84 -0.68 -27.12
CA GLN A 299 12.54 -1.79 -28.00
C GLN A 299 13.29 -1.65 -29.33
N GLY A 300 13.91 -2.75 -29.80
CA GLY A 300 14.70 -2.79 -31.04
C GLY A 300 16.11 -2.23 -30.91
N THR A 301 16.50 -1.66 -29.76
CA THR A 301 17.87 -1.22 -29.49
C THR A 301 18.71 -2.33 -28.83
N PRO A 302 20.06 -2.23 -28.84
CA PRO A 302 20.92 -3.15 -28.07
C PRO A 302 20.67 -3.13 -26.55
N TYR A 303 19.99 -2.10 -26.02
CA TYR A 303 19.72 -1.95 -24.59
C TYR A 303 18.45 -2.67 -24.12
N HIS A 304 17.61 -3.16 -25.05
CA HIS A 304 16.31 -3.77 -24.73
C HIS A 304 16.43 -4.97 -23.78
N GLY A 305 17.42 -5.83 -24.00
CA GLY A 305 17.66 -6.99 -23.15
C GLY A 305 18.12 -6.64 -21.74
N LEU A 306 19.06 -5.69 -21.64
CA LEU A 306 19.53 -5.18 -20.35
C LEU A 306 18.38 -4.58 -19.55
N THR A 307 17.57 -3.71 -20.18
CA THR A 307 16.44 -3.09 -19.48
C THR A 307 15.38 -4.11 -19.09
N PHE A 308 15.13 -5.13 -19.91
CA PHE A 308 14.26 -6.26 -19.55
C PHE A 308 14.77 -6.99 -18.29
N LEU A 309 16.05 -7.38 -18.24
CA LEU A 309 16.62 -8.09 -17.09
C LEU A 309 16.63 -7.24 -15.81
N VAL A 310 16.99 -5.96 -15.92
CA VAL A 310 16.97 -5.02 -14.78
C VAL A 310 15.55 -4.82 -14.28
N HIS A 311 14.61 -4.65 -15.20
CA HIS A 311 13.21 -4.49 -14.86
C HIS A 311 12.64 -5.74 -14.18
N ASP A 312 12.89 -6.93 -14.71
CA ASP A 312 12.42 -8.20 -14.15
C ASP A 312 13.02 -8.45 -12.75
N ALA A 313 14.29 -8.10 -12.52
CA ALA A 313 14.91 -8.13 -11.19
C ALA A 313 14.21 -7.18 -10.19
N ILE A 314 13.83 -5.98 -10.62
CA ILE A 314 13.07 -5.03 -9.79
C ILE A 314 11.68 -5.59 -9.48
N ILE A 315 10.98 -6.15 -10.48
CA ILE A 315 9.66 -6.77 -10.29
C ILE A 315 9.77 -7.95 -9.30
N ALA A 316 10.77 -8.81 -9.44
CA ALA A 316 11.01 -9.90 -8.50
C ALA A 316 11.19 -9.38 -7.06
N ALA A 317 12.02 -8.34 -6.88
CA ALA A 317 12.22 -7.71 -5.58
C ALA A 317 10.91 -7.11 -5.02
N VAL A 318 10.11 -6.44 -5.84
CA VAL A 318 8.78 -5.89 -5.45
C VAL A 318 7.87 -6.98 -4.91
N PHE A 319 7.77 -8.13 -5.59
CA PHE A 319 6.92 -9.23 -5.13
C PHE A 319 7.48 -9.93 -3.88
N VAL A 320 8.80 -10.06 -3.74
CA VAL A 320 9.42 -10.62 -2.52
C VAL A 320 9.08 -9.78 -1.29
N ILE A 321 9.18 -8.44 -1.40
CA ILE A 321 8.97 -7.53 -0.27
C ILE A 321 7.50 -7.19 -0.01
N ALA A 322 6.61 -7.38 -0.99
CA ALA A 322 5.19 -7.04 -0.93
C ALA A 322 4.49 -7.49 0.38
N PRO A 323 4.65 -8.72 0.87
CA PRO A 323 3.96 -9.17 2.08
C PRO A 323 4.47 -8.58 3.38
N TYR A 324 5.56 -7.80 3.37
CA TYR A 324 6.15 -7.18 4.57
C TYR A 324 6.28 -5.66 4.42
N SER A 325 5.53 -5.08 3.50
CA SER A 325 5.57 -3.65 3.20
C SER A 325 4.19 -3.02 3.33
N LYS A 326 4.07 -1.74 2.95
CA LYS A 326 2.79 -1.05 2.81
C LYS A 326 1.79 -1.82 1.95
N PHE A 327 2.22 -2.75 1.08
CA PHE A 327 1.35 -3.58 0.26
C PHE A 327 0.49 -4.58 1.05
N LEU A 328 0.57 -4.62 2.38
CA LEU A 328 -0.43 -5.27 3.24
C LEU A 328 -1.76 -4.50 3.30
N HIS A 329 -1.73 -3.18 3.14
CA HIS A 329 -2.91 -2.34 3.30
C HIS A 329 -4.14 -2.73 2.44
N PRO A 330 -4.06 -3.19 1.17
CA PRO A 330 -5.25 -3.57 0.41
C PRO A 330 -6.05 -4.68 1.12
N VAL A 331 -5.37 -5.66 1.73
CA VAL A 331 -6.01 -6.78 2.41
C VAL A 331 -6.67 -6.31 3.72
N TYR A 332 -5.92 -5.61 4.55
CA TYR A 332 -6.38 -5.19 5.88
C TYR A 332 -7.50 -4.15 5.77
N ARG A 333 -7.36 -3.22 4.81
CA ARG A 333 -8.40 -2.23 4.51
C ARG A 333 -9.66 -2.88 3.98
N LEU A 334 -9.56 -3.87 3.08
CA LEU A 334 -10.73 -4.58 2.56
C LEU A 334 -11.47 -5.31 3.70
N ILE A 335 -10.74 -5.99 4.59
CA ILE A 335 -11.32 -6.66 5.77
C ILE A 335 -12.01 -5.64 6.69
N SER A 336 -11.36 -4.51 6.99
CA SER A 336 -11.96 -3.44 7.79
C SER A 336 -13.20 -2.85 7.12
N LEU A 337 -13.16 -2.55 5.82
CA LEU A 337 -14.33 -2.02 5.11
C LEU A 337 -15.49 -3.02 5.06
N ALA A 338 -15.21 -4.31 4.92
CA ALA A 338 -16.24 -5.34 4.96
C ALA A 338 -16.91 -5.41 6.34
N LYS A 339 -16.13 -5.31 7.42
CA LYS A 339 -16.67 -5.22 8.80
C LYS A 339 -17.50 -3.94 9.01
N PHE A 340 -17.02 -2.80 8.52
CA PHE A 340 -17.75 -1.52 8.60
C PHE A 340 -19.13 -1.59 7.92
N HIS A 341 -19.19 -2.17 6.72
CA HIS A 341 -20.46 -2.36 6.02
C HIS A 341 -21.38 -3.34 6.75
N GLU A 342 -20.83 -4.38 7.39
CA GLU A 342 -21.62 -5.30 8.21
C GLU A 342 -22.23 -4.60 9.43
N GLU A 343 -21.45 -3.79 10.15
CA GLU A 343 -21.94 -2.98 11.28
C GLU A 343 -23.06 -2.04 10.84
N SER A 344 -22.86 -1.35 9.71
CA SER A 344 -23.86 -0.45 9.12
C SER A 344 -25.18 -1.17 8.78
N LEU A 345 -25.11 -2.40 8.26
CA LEU A 345 -26.30 -3.22 7.96
C LEU A 345 -27.02 -3.69 9.24
N LEU A 346 -26.28 -3.91 10.31
CA LEU A 346 -26.81 -4.34 11.60
C LEU A 346 -27.26 -3.16 12.49
N GLY A 347 -27.00 -1.92 12.08
CA GLY A 347 -27.28 -0.71 12.87
C GLY A 347 -26.48 -0.65 14.17
N ARG A 348 -25.20 -1.07 14.13
CA ARG A 348 -24.31 -1.17 15.30
C ARG A 348 -23.15 -0.19 15.26
#